data_AF-K1U0S8-F1
#
_entry.id   AF-K1U0S8-F1
#
_cell.length_a   1.000
_cell.length_b   1.000
_cell.length_c   1.000
_cell.angle_alpha   90.00
_cell.angle_beta   90.00
_cell.angle_gamma   90.00
#
_symmetry.space_group_name_H-M   'P 1'
#
loop_
_entity.id
_entity.type
_entity.pdbx_description
1 polymer ?
#
loop_
_entity_poly.entity_id
_entity_poly.type
_entity_poly.pdbx_seq_one_letter_code
_entity_poly.pdbx_strand_id
1 'polypeptide(L)'
;MTIQFMNIDELIKTLDREKVLLKEMFAKRHSLQFRYDYALEMTEYKEERIRYLIENGVIRDTGDCLEMEDVYQKFFEDVLEVNEEINVSSVRDYISVLN
;
A
#
# COMPACT_ATOMS: atom_id res chain seq x y z
N MET A 1 13.41 -14.55 7.33
CA MET A 1 14.49 -13.87 6.59
C MET A 1 13.78 -13.05 5.53
N THR A 2 13.76 -11.73 5.68
CA THR A 2 13.04 -10.85 4.76
C THR A 2 13.90 -10.62 3.52
N ILE A 3 13.37 -10.92 2.34
CA ILE A 3 13.97 -10.57 1.06
C ILE A 3 13.72 -9.07 0.86
N GLN A 4 14.73 -8.31 0.45
CA GLN A 4 14.54 -6.91 0.11
C GLN A 4 14.54 -6.77 -1.41
N PHE A 5 13.71 -5.87 -1.93
CA PHE A 5 13.74 -5.52 -3.35
C PHE A 5 15.15 -5.09 -3.76
N MET A 6 15.67 -5.68 -4.83
CA MET A 6 17.06 -5.46 -5.25
C MET A 6 17.22 -4.18 -6.07
N ASN A 7 16.13 -3.64 -6.63
CA ASN A 7 16.11 -2.40 -7.41
C ASN A 7 14.69 -1.78 -7.47
N ILE A 8 14.64 -0.55 -7.97
CA ILE A 8 13.40 0.24 -8.08
C ILE A 8 12.40 -0.36 -9.08
N ASP A 9 12.86 -1.00 -10.16
CA ASP A 9 11.97 -1.60 -11.16
C ASP A 9 11.20 -2.79 -10.58
N GLU A 10 11.85 -3.60 -9.74
CA GLU A 10 11.23 -4.71 -9.04
C GLU A 10 10.18 -4.23 -8.04
N LEU A 11 10.50 -3.17 -7.28
CA LEU A 11 9.56 -2.52 -6.38
C LEU A 11 8.33 -2.01 -7.14
N ILE A 12 8.53 -1.22 -8.19
CA ILE A 12 7.43 -0.63 -8.99
C ILE A 12 6.55 -1.72 -9.60
N LYS A 13 7.16 -2.77 -10.19
CA LYS A 13 6.40 -3.89 -10.77
C LYS A 13 5.57 -4.62 -9.72
N THR A 14 6.13 -4.81 -8.52
CA THR A 14 5.40 -5.45 -7.42
C THR A 14 4.23 -4.60 -6.96
N LEU A 15 4.46 -3.30 -6.75
CA LEU A 15 3.41 -2.36 -6.34
C LEU A 15 2.29 -2.27 -7.40
N ASP A 16 2.63 -2.22 -8.69
CA ASP A 16 1.62 -2.19 -9.76
C ASP A 16 0.82 -3.50 -9.86
N ARG A 17 1.51 -4.65 -9.76
CA ARG A 17 0.88 -5.96 -9.82
C ARG A 17 -0.11 -6.16 -8.66
N GLU A 18 0.28 -5.77 -7.45
CA GLU A 18 -0.50 -6.00 -6.23
C GLU A 18 -1.34 -4.79 -5.78
N LYS A 19 -1.45 -3.75 -6.62
CA LYS A 19 -2.10 -2.48 -6.28
C LYS A 19 -3.53 -2.61 -5.74
N VAL A 20 -4.29 -3.61 -6.18
CA VAL A 20 -5.67 -3.83 -5.71
C VAL A 20 -5.67 -4.23 -4.23
N LEU A 21 -4.90 -5.26 -3.89
CA LEU A 21 -4.72 -5.70 -2.50
C LEU A 21 -4.15 -4.57 -1.63
N LEU A 22 -3.06 -3.94 -2.09
CA LEU A 22 -2.38 -2.88 -1.34
C LEU A 22 -3.28 -1.68 -1.07
N LYS A 23 -4.11 -1.29 -2.04
CA LYS A 23 -5.09 -0.21 -1.88
C LYS A 23 -6.13 -0.55 -0.80
N GLU A 24 -6.68 -1.76 -0.82
CA GLU A 24 -7.68 -2.18 0.18
C GLU A 24 -7.07 -2.29 1.58
N MET A 25 -5.87 -2.85 1.70
CA MET A 25 -5.15 -2.93 2.97
C MET A 25 -4.84 -1.53 3.52
N PHE A 26 -4.38 -0.62 2.67
CA PHE A 26 -4.09 0.76 3.06
C PHE A 26 -5.36 1.53 3.48
N ALA A 27 -6.48 1.34 2.77
CA ALA A 27 -7.75 1.94 3.12
C ALA A 27 -8.26 1.48 4.50
N LYS A 28 -7.95 0.23 4.86
CA LYS A 28 -8.33 -0.38 6.15
C LYS A 28 -7.21 -0.37 7.19
N ARG A 29 -6.11 0.36 6.98
CA ARG A 29 -4.91 0.33 7.85
C ARG A 29 -5.14 0.68 9.33
N HIS A 30 -6.22 1.40 9.63
CA HIS A 30 -6.62 1.74 11.00
C HIS A 30 -7.79 0.88 11.52
N SER A 31 -8.35 0.02 10.67
CA SER A 31 -9.41 -0.91 11.03
C SER A 31 -8.79 -2.23 11.50
N LEU A 32 -9.39 -2.82 12.53
CA LEU A 32 -8.91 -4.10 13.05
C LEU A 32 -9.17 -5.22 12.03
N GLN A 33 -8.09 -5.96 11.73
CA GLN A 33 -8.05 -7.30 11.14
C GLN A 33 -8.39 -7.43 9.64
N PHE A 34 -7.36 -7.32 8.78
CA PHE A 34 -7.46 -7.69 7.37
C PHE A 34 -7.27 -9.20 7.20
N ARG A 35 -8.36 -9.93 7.02
CA ARG A 35 -8.35 -11.40 6.97
C ARG A 35 -7.68 -11.94 5.70
N TYR A 36 -7.08 -13.13 5.84
CA TYR A 36 -6.37 -13.81 4.76
C TYR A 36 -7.28 -14.21 3.58
N ASP A 37 -8.52 -14.66 3.86
CA ASP A 37 -9.51 -15.00 2.84
C ASP A 37 -9.84 -13.80 1.94
N TYR A 38 -9.99 -12.63 2.53
CA TYR A 38 -10.20 -11.39 1.78
C TYR A 38 -8.99 -11.01 0.92
N ALA A 39 -7.78 -11.26 1.41
CA ALA A 39 -6.57 -11.04 0.63
C ALA A 39 -6.50 -11.96 -0.60
N LEU A 40 -6.91 -13.23 -0.46
CA LEU A 40 -6.95 -14.19 -1.57
C LEU A 40 -7.89 -13.74 -2.68
N GLU A 41 -9.06 -13.19 -2.34
CA GLU A 41 -9.99 -12.65 -3.33
C GLU A 41 -9.33 -11.55 -4.19
N MET A 42 -8.52 -10.69 -3.57
CA MET A 42 -7.82 -9.59 -4.26
C MET A 42 -6.62 -10.04 -5.09
N THR A 43 -6.08 -11.23 -4.84
CA THR A 43 -4.94 -11.79 -5.59
C THR A 43 -5.34 -12.80 -6.64
N GLU A 44 -6.62 -12.92 -6.98
CA GLU A 44 -7.16 -13.97 -7.87
C GLU A 44 -6.91 -15.38 -7.31
N TYR A 45 -6.96 -15.53 -5.99
CA TYR A 45 -6.72 -16.77 -5.25
C TYR A 45 -5.31 -17.37 -5.44
N LYS A 46 -4.36 -16.54 -5.88
CA LYS A 46 -2.94 -16.90 -6.02
C LYS A 46 -2.21 -16.62 -4.71
N GLU A 47 -2.14 -17.64 -3.85
CA GLU A 47 -1.48 -17.58 -2.54
C GLU A 47 -0.01 -17.14 -2.63
N GLU A 48 0.69 -17.54 -3.70
CA GLU A 48 2.08 -17.19 -3.92
C GLU A 48 2.32 -15.67 -3.98
N ARG A 49 1.30 -14.88 -4.37
CA ARG A 49 1.37 -13.42 -4.42
C ARG A 49 1.39 -12.80 -3.03
N ILE A 50 0.56 -13.32 -2.12
CA ILE A 50 0.53 -12.90 -0.71
C ILE A 50 1.84 -13.30 -0.05
N ARG A 51 2.28 -14.55 -0.26
CA ARG A 51 3.55 -15.04 0.28
C ARG A 51 4.73 -14.20 -0.21
N TYR A 52 4.75 -13.83 -1.49
CA TYR A 52 5.79 -12.96 -2.04
C TYR A 52 5.82 -11.59 -1.34
N LEU A 53 4.67 -10.99 -1.03
CA LEU A 53 4.61 -9.73 -0.28
C LEU A 53 5.09 -9.89 1.17
N ILE A 54 4.80 -11.02 1.82
CA ILE A 54 5.30 -11.34 3.17
C ILE A 54 6.81 -11.52 3.15
N GLU A 55 7.31 -12.33 2.22
CA GLU A 55 8.75 -12.59 2.06
C GLU A 55 9.51 -11.31 1.76
N ASN A 56 8.93 -10.37 1.01
CA ASN A 56 9.53 -9.07 0.71
C ASN A 56 9.32 -7.99 1.78
N GLY A 57 8.65 -8.33 2.89
CA GLY A 57 8.41 -7.40 3.99
C GLY A 57 7.51 -6.23 3.63
N VAL A 58 6.59 -6.41 2.67
CA VAL A 58 5.56 -5.41 2.32
C VAL A 58 4.38 -5.51 3.28
N ILE A 59 4.03 -6.75 3.64
CA ILE A 59 2.97 -7.09 4.57
C ILE A 59 3.51 -8.11 5.57
N ARG A 60 2.88 -8.21 6.73
CA ARG A 60 3.19 -9.21 7.76
C ARG A 60 1.98 -10.06 8.06
N ASP A 61 2.23 -11.33 8.32
CA ASP A 61 1.25 -12.26 8.86
C ASP A 61 1.35 -12.27 10.38
N THR A 62 0.25 -11.95 11.05
CA THR A 62 0.14 -11.93 12.52
C THR A 62 -0.45 -13.23 13.09
N GLY A 63 -0.74 -14.21 12.23
CA GLY A 63 -1.42 -15.47 12.56
C GLY A 63 -2.93 -15.38 12.40
N ASP A 64 -3.54 -14.31 12.89
CA ASP A 64 -4.99 -14.09 12.75
C ASP A 64 -5.33 -13.31 11.47
N CYS A 65 -4.47 -12.37 11.08
CA CYS A 65 -4.70 -11.43 9.98
C CYS A 65 -3.40 -10.99 9.31
N LEU A 66 -3.55 -10.35 8.16
CA LEU A 66 -2.48 -9.65 7.46
C LEU A 66 -2.48 -8.17 7.86
N GLU A 67 -1.30 -7.61 8.00
CA GLU A 67 -1.09 -6.18 8.22
C GLU A 67 -0.08 -5.64 7.22
N MET A 68 -0.24 -4.38 6.83
CA MET A 68 0.80 -3.69 6.06
C MET A 68 1.97 -3.37 6.98
N GLU A 69 3.20 -3.55 6.50
CA GLU A 69 4.37 -3.20 7.30
C GLU A 69 4.49 -1.68 7.46
N ASP A 70 4.92 -1.24 8.65
CA ASP A 70 4.91 0.17 9.05
C ASP A 70 5.69 1.06 8.08
N VAL A 71 6.76 0.54 7.50
CA VAL A 71 7.58 1.24 6.48
C VAL A 71 6.79 1.51 5.19
N TYR A 72 5.96 0.55 4.75
CA TYR A 72 5.12 0.71 3.56
C TYR A 72 3.89 1.54 3.85
N GLN A 73 3.31 1.41 5.04
CA GLN A 73 2.24 2.28 5.49
C GLN A 73 2.69 3.74 5.46
N LYS A 74 3.82 4.05 6.12
CA LYS A 74 4.38 5.40 6.13
C LYS A 74 4.73 5.88 4.73
N PHE A 75 5.34 5.03 3.89
CA PHE A 75 5.64 5.38 2.50
C PHE A 75 4.39 5.82 1.73
N PHE A 76 3.28 5.08 1.85
CA PHE A 76 2.03 5.46 1.17
C PHE A 76 1.41 6.72 1.78
N GLU A 77 1.46 6.88 3.10
CA GLU A 77 1.01 8.10 3.79
C GLU A 77 1.80 9.31 3.28
N ASP A 78 3.13 9.26 3.30
CA ASP A 78 4.00 10.35 2.84
C ASP A 78 3.73 10.70 1.35
N VAL A 79 3.56 9.70 0.47
CA VAL A 79 3.31 9.93 -0.96
C VAL A 79 1.89 10.46 -1.22
N LEU A 80 0.89 10.04 -0.46
CA LEU A 80 -0.50 10.47 -0.65
C LEU A 80 -0.78 11.81 0.04
N GLU A 81 -0.16 12.11 1.18
CA GLU A 81 -0.24 13.39 1.87
C GLU A 81 0.34 14.53 1.01
N VAL A 82 1.47 14.27 0.34
CA VAL A 82 2.03 15.21 -0.66
C VAL A 82 1.04 15.47 -1.81
N ASN A 83 0.25 14.47 -2.22
CA ASN A 83 -0.78 14.66 -3.25
C ASN A 83 -1.97 15.50 -2.74
N GLU A 84 -2.30 15.49 -1.45
CA GLU A 84 -3.28 16.40 -0.87
C GLU A 84 -2.75 17.82 -0.73
N GLU A 85 -1.48 18.00 -0.32
CA GLU A 85 -0.85 19.33 -0.23
C GLU A 85 -0.71 20.01 -1.59
N ILE A 86 -0.29 19.28 -2.63
CA ILE A 86 -0.22 19.80 -4.02
C ILE A 86 -1.61 20.19 -4.53
N ASN A 87 -2.65 19.41 -4.20
CA ASN A 87 -4.02 19.72 -4.61
C ASN A 87 -4.55 20.98 -3.90
N VAL A 88 -4.37 21.10 -2.58
CA VAL A 88 -4.79 22.27 -1.80
C VAL A 88 -4.01 23.53 -2.17
N SER A 89 -2.69 23.44 -2.41
CA SER A 89 -1.89 24.58 -2.87
C SER A 89 -2.33 25.05 -4.25
N SER A 90 -2.54 24.13 -5.19
CA SER A 90 -3.00 24.45 -6.54
C SER A 90 -4.39 25.11 -6.52
N VAL A 91 -5.32 24.61 -5.70
CA VAL A 91 -6.65 25.20 -5.55
C VAL A 91 -6.59 26.58 -4.89
N ARG A 92 -5.76 26.78 -3.85
CA ARG A 92 -5.55 28.10 -3.22
C ARG A 92 -4.98 29.11 -4.21
N ASP A 93 -4.01 28.70 -5.03
CA ASP A 93 -3.42 29.56 -6.05
C ASP A 93 -4.48 29.97 -7.09
N TYR A 94 -5.31 29.04 -7.56
CA TYR A 94 -6.44 29.37 -8.45
C TYR A 94 -7.47 30.32 -7.82
N ILE A 95 -7.81 30.15 -6.55
CA ILE A 95 -8.75 31.05 -5.84
C ILE A 95 -8.12 32.43 -5.60
N SER A 96 -6.81 32.50 -5.35
CA SER A 96 -6.08 33.76 -5.14
C SER A 96 -5.96 34.62 -6.40
N VAL A 97 -5.98 34.01 -7.59
CA VAL A 97 -5.99 34.71 -8.88
C VAL A 97 -7.39 35.22 -9.25
N LEU A 98 -8.44 34.69 -8.60
CA LEU A 98 -9.84 35.06 -8.83
C LEU A 98 -10.37 36.12 -7.84
N ASN A 99 -9.54 36.60 -6.90
CA ASN A 99 -9.87 37.69 -5.96
C ASN A 99 -9.07 38.96 -6.27
#